data_AF-A0A7Y0TP12-F1
#
_entry.id   AF-A0A7Y0TP12-F1
#
_cell.length_a   1.000
_cell.length_b   1.000
_cell.length_c   1.000
_cell.angle_alpha   90.00
_cell.angle_beta   90.00
_cell.angle_gamma   90.00
#
_symmetry.space_group_name_H-M   'P 1'
#
loop_
_entity.id
_entity.type
_entity.pdbx_description
1 polymer ?
#
loop_
_entity_poly.entity_id
_entity_poly.type
_entity_poly.pdbx_seq_one_letter_code
_entity_poly.pdbx_strand_id
1 'polypeptide(L)'
;MDINTSSLKDFFGNKNVAGTTLHELHAKEAISELKIQLNNVSPELEWKAVWNSVIDHVDKLLDIDISEIMLRTWKNYHDLVKYCDAKKYPTDHSFLAPLLEHTITSKHQPQIVVEIEPLFKKTIPFDIMLKLVLKGFTLEIQAGKIKKIHTGECKGSGTVQCMNVTLLEKASGDITLPGIIDLGEGVQIGQE
;
A
#
# COMPACT_ATOMS: atom_id res chain seq x y z
N MET A 1 -16.97 12.43 1.88
CA MET A 1 -15.74 11.69 1.61
C MET A 1 -15.02 11.67 2.95
N ASP A 2 -15.14 10.57 3.68
CA ASP A 2 -14.49 10.45 4.98
C ASP A 2 -12.99 10.48 4.75
N ILE A 3 -12.32 11.44 5.38
CA ILE A 3 -10.90 11.77 5.17
C ILE A 3 -9.99 10.72 5.83
N ASN A 4 -10.58 9.68 6.43
CA ASN A 4 -9.92 8.83 7.41
C ASN A 4 -9.23 7.58 6.83
N THR A 5 -9.45 7.23 5.57
CA THR A 5 -8.81 6.04 4.97
C THR A 5 -8.62 6.23 3.48
N SER A 6 -7.41 6.58 3.06
CA SER A 6 -6.99 6.51 1.66
C SER A 6 -6.17 5.24 1.47
N SER A 7 -6.67 4.31 0.67
CA SER A 7 -5.98 3.06 0.35
C SER A 7 -5.11 3.20 -0.91
N LEU A 8 -4.22 2.24 -1.16
CA LEU A 8 -3.54 2.16 -2.46
C LEU A 8 -4.53 1.99 -3.62
N LYS A 9 -5.66 1.32 -3.39
CA LYS A 9 -6.76 1.25 -4.35
C LYS A 9 -7.25 2.65 -4.75
N ASP A 10 -7.48 3.54 -3.78
CA ASP A 10 -7.87 4.92 -4.05
C ASP A 10 -6.79 5.70 -4.80
N PHE A 11 -5.51 5.46 -4.43
CA PHE A 11 -4.38 6.07 -5.12
C PHE A 11 -4.34 5.64 -6.59
N PHE A 12 -4.38 4.35 -6.92
CA PHE A 12 -4.34 3.89 -8.33
C PHE A 12 -5.65 4.19 -9.07
N GLY A 13 -6.77 4.24 -8.35
CA GLY A 13 -8.13 4.36 -8.87
C GLY A 13 -8.67 3.03 -9.41
N ASN A 14 -9.97 2.96 -9.72
CA ASN A 14 -10.61 1.81 -10.40
C ASN A 14 -10.19 1.72 -11.88
N LYS A 15 -8.89 1.75 -12.18
CA LYS A 15 -8.40 1.56 -13.53
C LYS A 15 -8.39 0.08 -13.84
N ASN A 16 -9.21 -0.33 -14.80
CA ASN A 16 -9.05 -1.62 -15.46
C ASN A 16 -7.62 -1.73 -15.98
N VAL A 17 -6.93 -2.82 -15.61
CA VAL A 17 -5.66 -3.21 -16.25
C VAL A 17 -5.88 -3.17 -17.76
N ALA A 18 -5.13 -2.33 -18.47
CA ALA A 18 -5.37 -2.08 -19.89
C ALA A 18 -5.24 -3.37 -20.71
N GLY A 19 -6.03 -3.49 -21.78
CA GLY A 19 -6.07 -4.70 -22.63
C GLY A 19 -4.71 -5.10 -23.22
N THR A 20 -3.81 -4.15 -23.45
CA THR A 20 -2.44 -4.40 -23.93
C THR A 20 -1.58 -5.12 -22.89
N THR A 21 -1.75 -4.76 -21.62
CA THR A 21 -0.99 -5.34 -20.50
C THR A 21 -1.42 -6.78 -20.20
N LEU A 22 -2.71 -7.09 -20.42
CA LEU A 22 -3.24 -8.45 -20.32
C LEU A 22 -2.61 -9.39 -21.36
N HIS A 23 -2.39 -8.91 -22.58
CA HIS A 23 -1.73 -9.69 -23.64
C HIS A 23 -0.26 -10.01 -23.29
N GLU A 24 0.49 -9.02 -22.79
CA GLU A 24 1.89 -9.22 -22.36
C GLU A 24 2.01 -10.21 -21.20
N LEU A 25 1.05 -10.17 -20.26
CA LEU A 25 1.02 -11.10 -19.14
C LEU A 25 0.66 -12.53 -19.58
N HIS A 26 -0.27 -12.69 -20.53
CA HIS A 26 -0.59 -14.00 -21.11
C HIS A 26 0.59 -14.62 -21.88
N ALA A 27 1.47 -13.78 -22.43
CA ALA A 27 2.69 -14.24 -23.11
C ALA A 27 3.79 -14.71 -22.15
N LYS A 28 3.63 -14.54 -20.82
CA LYS A 28 4.60 -15.06 -19.84
C LYS A 28 4.51 -16.58 -19.76
N GLU A 29 5.67 -17.22 -19.74
CA GLU A 29 5.81 -18.68 -19.63
C GLU A 29 5.02 -19.23 -18.45
N ALA A 30 5.18 -18.65 -17.26
CA ALA A 30 4.47 -19.14 -16.08
C ALA A 30 2.94 -18.95 -16.13
N ILE A 31 2.39 -18.00 -16.92
CA ILE A 31 0.94 -17.92 -17.16
C ILE A 31 0.49 -18.97 -18.18
N SER A 32 1.30 -19.22 -19.20
CA SER A 32 1.05 -20.28 -20.18
C SER A 32 1.10 -21.67 -19.53
N GLU A 33 2.09 -21.92 -18.68
CA GLU A 33 2.19 -23.14 -17.87
C GLU A 33 1.01 -23.29 -16.92
N LEU A 34 0.62 -22.22 -16.23
CA LEU A 34 -0.54 -22.21 -15.35
C LEU A 34 -1.81 -22.62 -16.10
N LYS A 35 -2.03 -22.06 -17.29
CA LYS A 35 -3.16 -22.39 -18.17
C LYS A 35 -3.13 -23.87 -18.61
N ILE A 36 -1.97 -24.38 -19.04
CA ILE A 36 -1.82 -25.77 -19.48
C ILE A 36 -2.09 -26.74 -18.33
N GLN A 37 -1.49 -26.49 -17.17
CA GLN A 37 -1.64 -27.35 -16.00
C GLN A 37 -3.08 -27.35 -15.47
N LEU A 38 -3.72 -26.19 -15.46
CA LEU A 38 -5.13 -26.07 -15.09
C LEU A 38 -6.02 -26.89 -16.05
N ASN A 39 -5.82 -26.74 -17.37
CA ASN A 39 -6.59 -27.46 -18.37
C ASN A 39 -6.39 -28.98 -18.30
N ASN A 40 -5.23 -29.46 -17.84
CA ASN A 40 -5.00 -30.90 -17.61
C ASN A 40 -5.74 -31.44 -16.38
N VAL A 41 -5.96 -30.60 -15.37
CA VAL A 41 -6.63 -31.00 -14.12
C VAL A 41 -8.15 -30.82 -14.21
N SER A 42 -8.61 -29.76 -14.86
CA SER A 42 -10.03 -29.41 -15.03
C SER A 42 -10.27 -28.82 -16.42
N PRO A 43 -10.41 -29.66 -17.46
CA PRO A 43 -10.64 -29.21 -18.84
C PRO A 43 -11.95 -28.43 -19.03
N GLU A 44 -12.94 -28.68 -18.18
CA GLU A 44 -14.23 -27.99 -18.16
C GLU A 44 -14.14 -26.55 -17.66
N LEU A 45 -13.05 -26.18 -16.98
CA LEU A 45 -12.88 -24.84 -16.44
C LEU A 45 -12.28 -23.90 -17.48
N GLU A 46 -13.06 -22.91 -17.91
CA GLU A 46 -12.59 -21.93 -18.88
C GLU A 46 -11.48 -21.03 -18.30
N TRP A 47 -10.31 -21.04 -18.94
CA TRP A 47 -9.18 -20.18 -18.57
C TRP A 47 -9.56 -18.70 -18.41
N LYS A 48 -10.44 -18.19 -19.28
CA LYS A 48 -10.91 -16.80 -19.24
C LYS A 48 -11.63 -16.48 -17.92
N ALA A 49 -12.42 -17.42 -17.40
CA ALA A 49 -13.14 -17.25 -16.13
C ALA A 49 -12.17 -17.22 -14.95
N VAL A 50 -11.18 -18.13 -14.91
CA VAL A 50 -10.13 -18.12 -13.88
C VAL A 50 -9.35 -16.83 -13.91
N TRP A 51 -8.93 -16.40 -15.10
CA TRP A 51 -8.16 -15.18 -15.24
C TRP A 51 -8.93 -13.93 -14.81
N ASN A 52 -10.21 -13.82 -15.18
CA ASN A 52 -11.07 -12.73 -14.71
C ASN A 52 -11.18 -12.73 -13.18
N SER A 53 -11.34 -13.91 -12.56
CA SER A 53 -11.36 -14.03 -11.10
C SER A 53 -10.04 -13.55 -10.46
N VAL A 54 -8.89 -13.81 -11.08
CA VAL A 54 -7.59 -13.27 -10.60
C VAL A 54 -7.59 -11.74 -10.67
N ILE A 55 -8.02 -11.16 -11.80
CA ILE A 55 -8.09 -9.71 -11.98
C ILE A 55 -9.04 -9.07 -10.97
N ASP A 56 -10.21 -9.67 -10.71
CA ASP A 56 -11.18 -9.16 -9.73
C ASP A 56 -10.63 -9.17 -8.28
N HIS A 57 -9.62 -10.00 -8.00
CA HIS A 57 -8.96 -10.05 -6.69
C HIS A 57 -7.80 -9.05 -6.55
N VAL A 58 -7.32 -8.43 -7.64
CA VAL A 58 -6.25 -7.42 -7.59
C VAL A 58 -6.65 -6.23 -6.71
N ASP A 59 -7.93 -5.82 -6.77
CA ASP A 59 -8.47 -4.76 -5.91
C ASP A 59 -8.24 -5.03 -4.42
N LYS A 60 -8.36 -6.30 -3.99
CA LYS A 60 -8.14 -6.69 -2.59
C LYS A 60 -6.67 -6.64 -2.21
N LEU A 61 -5.75 -6.83 -3.16
CA LEU A 61 -4.30 -6.68 -2.92
C LEU A 61 -3.90 -5.22 -2.68
N LEU A 62 -4.72 -4.28 -3.14
CA LEU A 62 -4.51 -2.84 -3.01
C LEU A 62 -5.24 -2.22 -1.82
N ASP A 63 -5.89 -3.04 -0.98
CA ASP A 63 -6.51 -2.61 0.27
C ASP A 63 -5.45 -2.42 1.38
N ILE A 64 -4.48 -1.55 1.07
CA ILE A 64 -3.36 -1.19 1.93
C ILE A 64 -3.55 0.27 2.30
N ASP A 65 -3.64 0.56 3.60
CA ASP A 65 -3.85 1.91 4.12
C ASP A 65 -2.57 2.76 3.98
N ILE A 66 -2.67 3.87 3.26
CA ILE A 66 -1.56 4.80 3.05
C ILE A 66 -1.17 5.50 4.36
N SER A 67 -2.12 5.81 5.23
CA SER A 67 -1.85 6.41 6.55
C SER A 67 -1.02 5.46 7.41
N GLU A 68 -1.30 4.15 7.34
CA GLU A 68 -0.51 3.14 8.03
C GLU A 68 0.93 3.08 7.50
N ILE A 69 1.13 3.18 6.18
CA ILE A 69 2.47 3.26 5.57
C ILE A 69 3.25 4.47 6.12
N MET A 70 2.61 5.64 6.22
CA MET A 70 3.25 6.84 6.78
C MET A 70 3.60 6.66 8.26
N LEU A 71 2.65 6.16 9.06
CA LEU A 71 2.84 5.93 10.49
C LEU A 71 3.95 4.94 10.81
N ARG A 72 4.04 3.83 10.05
CA ARG A 72 5.14 2.85 10.17
C ARG A 72 6.51 3.48 9.95
N THR A 73 6.58 4.51 9.10
CA THR A 73 7.83 5.25 8.87
C THR A 73 8.17 6.14 10.06
N TRP A 74 7.18 6.87 10.59
CA TRP A 74 7.41 7.82 11.69
C TRP A 74 7.59 7.16 13.05
N LYS A 75 6.94 6.03 13.33
CA LYS A 75 7.13 5.32 14.61
C LYS A 75 8.61 4.95 14.88
N ASN A 76 9.37 4.74 13.80
CA ASN A 76 10.78 4.35 13.85
C ASN A 76 11.72 5.54 13.60
N TYR A 77 11.19 6.77 13.54
CA TYR A 77 12.00 7.95 13.26
C TYR A 77 12.74 8.39 14.53
N HIS A 78 14.06 8.27 14.51
CA HIS A 78 14.93 8.46 15.67
C HIS A 78 14.72 9.83 16.34
N ASP A 79 14.51 10.88 15.55
CA ASP A 79 14.30 12.24 16.05
C ASP A 79 13.02 12.41 16.87
N LEU A 80 12.06 11.47 16.77
CA LEU A 80 10.85 11.48 17.57
C LEU A 80 11.01 10.78 18.92
N VAL A 81 12.04 9.94 19.10
CA VAL A 81 12.27 9.20 20.36
C VAL A 81 12.47 10.16 21.54
N LYS A 82 12.97 11.38 21.29
CA LYS A 82 13.11 12.42 22.31
C LYS A 82 11.78 12.73 23.01
N TYR A 83 10.64 12.61 22.33
CA TYR A 83 9.30 12.87 22.91
C TYR A 83 8.84 11.77 23.88
N CYS A 84 9.61 10.69 24.04
CA CYS A 84 9.40 9.68 25.08
C CYS A 84 10.05 10.07 26.44
N ASP A 85 10.88 11.11 26.48
CA ASP A 85 11.49 11.59 27.73
C ASP A 85 10.51 12.48 28.51
N ALA A 86 9.85 11.90 29.51
CA ALA A 86 8.87 12.58 30.36
C ALA A 86 9.45 13.75 31.19
N LYS A 87 10.78 13.81 31.39
CA LYS A 87 11.40 14.96 32.09
C LYS A 87 11.48 16.18 31.20
N LYS A 88 11.68 15.97 29.89
CA LYS A 88 11.81 17.04 28.90
C LYS A 88 10.49 17.34 28.20
N TYR A 89 9.63 16.34 28.05
CA TYR A 89 8.32 16.42 27.40
C TYR A 89 7.24 15.85 28.34
N PRO A 90 6.68 16.69 29.24
CA PRO A 90 5.62 16.28 30.16
C PRO A 90 4.44 15.59 29.45
N THR A 91 3.91 14.54 30.07
CA THR A 91 2.90 13.64 29.46
C THR A 91 1.52 14.26 29.30
N ASP A 92 1.23 15.30 30.07
CA ASP A 92 -0.01 16.07 30.06
C ASP A 92 -0.06 17.13 28.94
N HIS A 93 1.07 17.39 28.27
CA HIS A 93 1.18 18.38 27.20
C HIS A 93 1.30 17.73 25.81
N SER A 94 0.67 18.35 24.81
CA SER A 94 0.86 18.01 23.40
C SER A 94 1.96 18.85 22.77
N PHE A 95 2.78 18.23 21.94
CA PHE A 95 3.88 18.85 21.22
C PHE A 95 3.69 18.72 19.72
N LEU A 96 3.94 19.81 18.99
CA LEU A 96 3.97 19.78 17.53
C LEU A 96 5.41 19.50 17.06
N ALA A 97 5.58 18.47 16.25
CA ALA A 97 6.82 18.06 15.64
C ALA A 97 6.72 18.21 14.12
N PRO A 98 7.21 19.33 13.55
CA PRO A 98 7.28 19.50 12.10
C PRO A 98 8.21 18.46 11.50
N LEU A 99 7.77 17.81 10.44
CA LEU A 99 8.58 16.88 9.66
C LEU A 99 9.22 17.64 8.51
N LEU A 100 10.54 17.49 8.38
CA LEU A 100 11.24 17.93 7.17
C LEU A 100 10.68 17.20 5.95
N GLU A 101 10.93 17.76 4.76
CA GLU A 101 10.61 17.07 3.51
C GLU A 101 11.24 15.67 3.54
N HIS A 102 10.41 14.65 3.39
CA HIS A 102 10.86 13.27 3.45
C HIS A 102 10.19 12.44 2.37
N THR A 103 10.93 11.44 1.91
CA THR A 103 10.47 10.47 0.93
C THR A 103 10.24 9.14 1.63
N ILE A 104 9.02 8.61 1.54
CA ILE A 104 8.66 7.27 1.98
C ILE A 104 8.65 6.37 0.76
N THR A 105 9.33 5.24 0.83
CA THR A 105 9.23 4.17 -0.17
C THR A 105 8.71 2.92 0.51
N SER A 106 7.61 2.38 0.00
CA SER A 106 7.00 1.14 0.48
C SER A 106 6.98 0.10 -0.61
N LYS A 107 7.28 -1.15 -0.25
CA LYS A 107 7.23 -2.31 -1.13
C LYS A 107 6.35 -3.37 -0.49
N HIS A 108 5.44 -3.94 -1.27
CA HIS A 108 4.56 -5.01 -0.84
C HIS A 108 4.61 -6.14 -1.87
N GLN A 109 4.63 -7.38 -1.41
CA GLN A 109 4.71 -8.56 -2.26
C GLN A 109 3.54 -9.52 -1.99
N PRO A 110 2.29 -9.10 -2.23
CA PRO A 110 1.15 -9.98 -2.04
C PRO A 110 1.09 -11.04 -3.15
N GLN A 111 0.29 -12.07 -2.94
CA GLN A 111 0.18 -13.19 -3.86
C GLN A 111 -1.27 -13.67 -3.97
N ILE A 112 -1.66 -14.10 -5.16
CA ILE A 112 -2.94 -14.78 -5.39
C ILE A 112 -2.66 -16.28 -5.54
N VAL A 113 -3.34 -17.10 -4.76
CA VAL A 113 -3.27 -18.57 -4.87
C VAL A 113 -4.45 -19.04 -5.70
N VAL A 114 -4.18 -19.72 -6.81
CA VAL A 114 -5.18 -20.44 -7.60
C VAL A 114 -5.12 -21.90 -7.18
N GLU A 115 -6.20 -22.42 -6.61
CA GLU A 115 -6.28 -23.78 -6.10
C GLU A 115 -7.56 -24.50 -6.53
N ILE A 116 -7.40 -25.78 -6.88
CA ILE A 116 -8.48 -26.77 -7.04
C ILE A 116 -8.05 -27.95 -6.20
N GLU A 117 -8.57 -28.04 -4.98
CA GLU A 117 -8.15 -29.08 -4.06
C GLU A 117 -8.65 -30.46 -4.51
N PRO A 118 -7.84 -31.53 -4.35
CA PRO A 118 -6.42 -31.55 -3.93
C PRO A 118 -5.43 -31.47 -5.12
N LEU A 119 -5.91 -31.27 -6.34
CA LEU A 119 -5.20 -31.58 -7.58
C LEU A 119 -4.30 -30.46 -8.10
N PHE A 120 -4.56 -29.21 -7.69
CA PHE A 120 -3.89 -28.05 -8.24
C PHE A 120 -3.72 -26.95 -7.21
N LYS A 121 -2.50 -26.40 -7.11
CA LYS A 121 -2.21 -25.20 -6.32
C LYS A 121 -1.05 -24.46 -6.96
N LYS A 122 -1.28 -23.21 -7.36
CA LYS A 122 -0.26 -22.32 -7.93
C LYS A 122 -0.41 -20.91 -7.40
N THR A 123 0.73 -20.23 -7.29
CA THR A 123 0.82 -18.89 -6.73
C THR A 123 1.21 -17.91 -7.82
N ILE A 124 0.48 -16.81 -7.91
CA ILE A 124 0.74 -15.69 -8.81
C ILE A 124 1.30 -14.54 -7.95
N PRO A 125 2.60 -14.20 -8.08
CA PRO A 125 3.21 -13.14 -7.31
C PRO A 125 2.90 -11.75 -7.88
N PHE A 126 2.71 -10.79 -6.99
CA PHE A 126 2.59 -9.37 -7.31
C PHE A 126 3.65 -8.57 -6.58
N ASP A 127 4.17 -7.53 -7.24
CA ASP A 127 5.08 -6.55 -6.65
C ASP A 127 4.42 -5.17 -6.72
N ILE A 128 4.15 -4.60 -5.56
CA ILE A 128 3.57 -3.26 -5.44
C ILE A 128 4.65 -2.34 -4.86
N MET A 129 4.96 -1.27 -5.58
CA MET A 129 5.83 -0.21 -5.10
C MET A 129 5.05 1.09 -4.97
N LEU A 130 5.27 1.79 -3.86
CA LEU A 130 4.77 3.12 -3.60
C LEU A 130 5.94 4.02 -3.19
N LYS A 131 5.95 5.24 -3.72
CA LYS A 131 6.81 6.33 -3.29
C LYS A 131 5.95 7.54 -2.98
N LEU A 132 6.11 8.10 -1.79
CA LEU A 132 5.44 9.31 -1.34
C LEU A 132 6.50 10.36 -1.00
N VAL A 133 6.36 11.56 -1.54
CA VAL A 133 7.15 12.73 -1.14
C VAL A 133 6.24 13.64 -0.34
N LEU A 134 6.57 13.84 0.93
CA LEU A 134 5.74 14.54 1.90
C LEU A 134 6.41 15.85 2.32
N LYS A 135 5.67 16.96 2.27
CA LYS A 135 6.15 18.31 2.63
C LYS A 135 5.15 18.99 3.55
N GLY A 136 5.65 19.67 4.58
CA GLY A 136 4.82 20.47 5.48
C GLY A 136 3.94 19.65 6.44
N PHE A 137 4.25 18.37 6.67
CA PHE A 137 3.54 17.56 7.66
C PHE A 137 4.00 17.92 9.08
N THR A 138 3.07 17.87 10.03
CA THR A 138 3.37 18.08 11.45
C THR A 138 2.69 16.99 12.27
N LEU A 139 3.44 16.36 13.19
CA LEU A 139 2.91 15.38 14.12
C LEU A 139 2.55 16.05 15.43
N GLU A 140 1.35 15.77 15.94
CA GLU A 140 0.97 16.11 17.31
C GLU A 140 1.28 14.91 18.21
N ILE A 141 2.19 15.08 19.15
CA ILE A 141 2.74 14.03 20.00
C ILE A 141 2.41 14.33 21.46
N GLN A 142 1.92 13.34 22.18
CA GLN A 142 1.63 13.42 23.61
C GLN A 142 2.03 12.12 24.29
N ALA A 143 2.73 12.22 25.42
CA ALA A 143 3.17 11.06 26.22
C ALA A 143 3.91 9.98 25.38
N GLY A 144 4.79 10.40 24.47
CA GLY A 144 5.54 9.48 23.60
C GLY A 144 4.72 8.79 22.51
N LYS A 145 3.48 9.25 22.24
CA LYS A 145 2.59 8.73 21.19
C LYS A 145 2.25 9.80 20.17
N ILE A 146 2.24 9.43 18.89
CA ILE A 146 1.67 10.25 17.82
C ILE A 146 0.14 10.20 17.96
N LYS A 147 -0.49 11.33 18.23
CA LYS A 147 -1.94 11.45 18.43
C LYS A 147 -2.65 11.94 17.17
N LYS A 148 -2.04 12.89 16.45
CA LYS A 148 -2.62 13.43 15.22
C LYS A 148 -1.55 13.71 14.17
N ILE A 149 -1.96 13.63 12.91
CA ILE A 149 -1.14 14.01 11.76
C ILE A 149 -1.81 15.21 11.11
N HIS A 150 -1.15 16.37 11.18
CA HIS A 150 -1.53 17.55 10.43
C HIS A 150 -0.92 17.41 9.02
N THR A 151 -1.79 17.25 8.03
CA THR A 151 -1.36 16.88 6.67
C THR A 151 -0.83 18.09 5.90
N GLY A 152 0.11 17.83 5.00
CA GLY A 152 0.68 18.85 4.12
C GLY A 152 0.53 18.48 2.64
N GLU A 153 1.52 18.84 1.84
CA GLU A 153 1.60 18.46 0.43
C GLU A 153 2.17 17.06 0.28
N CYS A 154 1.54 16.26 -0.58
CA CYS A 154 1.96 14.91 -0.90
C CYS A 154 2.04 14.73 -2.42
N LYS A 155 3.14 14.16 -2.87
CA LYS A 155 3.28 13.65 -4.24
C LYS A 155 3.51 12.15 -4.20
N GLY A 156 2.61 11.39 -4.79
CA GLY A 156 2.67 9.94 -4.86
C GLY A 156 3.08 9.44 -6.25
N SER A 157 3.84 8.35 -6.29
CA SER A 157 4.02 7.54 -7.48
C SER A 157 4.03 6.07 -7.09
N GLY A 158 3.51 5.19 -7.94
CA GLY A 158 3.53 3.77 -7.65
C GLY A 158 3.37 2.90 -8.89
N THR A 159 3.72 1.63 -8.71
CA THR A 159 3.59 0.58 -9.72
C THR A 159 3.00 -0.67 -9.09
N VAL A 160 2.17 -1.38 -9.84
CA VAL A 160 1.72 -2.74 -9.53
C VAL A 160 2.22 -3.62 -10.65
N GLN A 161 3.01 -4.64 -10.32
CA GLN A 161 3.55 -5.60 -11.26
C GLN A 161 3.03 -7.00 -10.93
N CYS A 162 2.83 -7.80 -11.96
CA CYS A 162 2.57 -9.22 -11.85
C CYS A 162 3.60 -9.93 -12.72
N MET A 163 4.44 -10.77 -12.12
CA MET A 163 5.46 -11.54 -12.86
C MET A 163 6.33 -10.65 -13.78
N ASN A 164 6.79 -9.53 -13.24
CA ASN A 164 7.59 -8.49 -13.94
C ASN A 164 6.88 -7.79 -15.11
N VAL A 165 5.55 -7.89 -15.22
CA VAL A 165 4.73 -7.07 -16.13
C VAL A 165 4.06 -5.97 -15.32
N THR A 166 4.28 -4.71 -15.70
CA THR A 166 3.63 -3.57 -15.06
C THR A 166 2.15 -3.53 -15.43
N LEU A 167 1.29 -3.85 -14.47
CA LEU A 167 -0.17 -3.82 -14.58
C LEU A 167 -0.74 -2.42 -14.46
N LEU A 168 -0.25 -1.68 -13.46
CA LEU A 168 -0.67 -0.33 -13.15
C LEU A 168 0.57 0.51 -12.88
N GLU A 169 0.56 1.72 -13.41
CA GLU A 169 1.54 2.74 -13.08
C GLU A 169 0.81 4.07 -12.93
N LYS A 170 1.14 4.79 -11.87
CA LYS A 170 0.54 6.10 -11.62
C LYS A 170 1.54 7.01 -10.93
N ALA A 171 1.60 8.25 -11.40
CA ALA A 171 2.17 9.37 -10.68
C ALA A 171 1.07 10.41 -10.47
N SER A 172 1.03 11.00 -9.27
CA SER A 172 0.20 12.16 -8.99
C SER A 172 0.98 13.45 -9.25
N GLY A 173 0.26 14.54 -9.45
CA GLY A 173 0.79 15.88 -9.21
C GLY A 173 1.00 16.11 -7.70
N ASP A 174 1.35 17.34 -7.35
CA ASP A 174 1.37 17.77 -5.96
C ASP A 174 -0.08 17.89 -5.48
N ILE A 175 -0.41 17.14 -4.42
CA ILE A 175 -1.74 17.13 -3.82
C ILE A 175 -1.61 17.73 -2.43
N THR A 176 -2.29 18.84 -2.18
CA THR A 176 -2.48 19.32 -0.80
C THR A 176 -3.50 18.42 -0.14
N LEU A 177 -3.07 17.66 0.87
CA LEU A 177 -3.97 16.83 1.65
C LEU A 177 -4.65 17.73 2.68
N PRO A 178 -5.99 17.88 2.64
CA PRO A 178 -6.69 18.70 3.61
C PRO A 178 -6.87 17.96 4.93
N GLY A 179 -6.59 18.64 6.04
CA GLY A 179 -7.11 18.27 7.35
C GLY A 179 -6.13 17.66 8.33
N ILE A 180 -6.69 16.86 9.23
CA ILE A 180 -6.01 16.25 10.38
C ILE A 180 -6.47 14.81 10.47
N ILE A 181 -5.52 13.87 10.52
CA ILE A 181 -5.79 12.46 10.79
C ILE A 181 -5.69 12.26 12.30
N ASP A 182 -6.80 11.98 12.96
CA ASP A 182 -6.85 11.67 14.40
C ASP A 182 -6.65 10.17 14.61
N LEU A 183 -5.66 9.81 15.45
CA LEU A 183 -5.26 8.43 15.71
C LEU A 183 -5.87 7.87 17.00
N GLY A 184 -6.82 8.58 17.61
CA GLY A 184 -7.47 8.17 18.85
C GLY A 184 -6.47 8.02 19.99
N GLU A 185 -6.27 6.80 20.49
CA GLU A 185 -5.30 6.49 21.56
C GLU A 185 -3.84 6.82 21.20
N GLY A 186 -3.54 6.89 19.89
CA GLY A 186 -2.24 7.26 19.36
C GLY A 186 -1.29 6.09 19.16
N VAL A 187 -0.28 6.32 18.32
CA VAL A 187 0.74 5.32 17.92
C VAL A 187 2.02 5.54 18.72
N GLN A 188 2.49 4.49 19.39
CA GLN A 188 3.71 4.54 20.22
C GLN A 188 4.96 4.78 19.37
N ILE A 189 5.80 5.73 19.79
CA ILE A 189 7.10 5.99 19.16
C ILE A 189 8.14 4.99 19.72
N GLY A 190 8.99 4.46 18.85
CA GLY A 190 10.12 3.60 19.22
C GLY A 190 9.79 2.12 19.44
N GLN A 191 8.72 1.60 18.83
CA GLN A 191 8.41 0.17 18.82
C GLN A 191 8.73 -0.47 17.46
N GLU A 192 9.62 -1.48 17.47
CA GLU A 192 9.88 -2.37 16.33
C GLU A 192 8.64 -3.19 15.98
#